data_AF-A0AA95KZ14-F1
#
_entry.id   AF-A0AA95KZ14-F1
#
_cell.length_a   1.000
_cell.length_b   1.000
_cell.length_c   1.000
_cell.angle_alpha   90.00
_cell.angle_beta   90.00
_cell.angle_gamma   90.00
#
_symmetry.space_group_name_H-M   'P 1'
#
loop_
_entity.id
_entity.type
_entity.pdbx_description
1 polymer ?
#
loop_
_entity_poly.entity_id
_entity_poly.type
_entity_poly.pdbx_seq_one_letter_code
_entity_poly.pdbx_strand_id
1 'polypeptide(L)'
;MKNDKNSNYYKQEMNLNMYMDTIHDQDNTELILNREKTRYTEGASKIIEKVQMEFLEKRRAEEIDLALANRDKERFMKLTSENWKDAL
;
A
#
# COMPACT_ATOMS: atom_id res chain seq x y z
N MET A 1 -67.04 -27.41 3.49
CA MET A 1 -66.16 -28.33 2.74
C MET A 1 -65.25 -27.51 1.85
N LYS A 2 -63.94 -27.62 2.08
CA LYS A 2 -62.79 -27.64 1.15
C LYS A 2 -62.70 -26.50 0.11
N ASN A 3 -61.78 -25.53 0.28
CA ASN A 3 -60.37 -25.56 -0.17
C ASN A 3 -60.31 -25.72 -1.72
N ASP A 4 -59.76 -24.81 -2.53
CA ASP A 4 -58.37 -24.36 -2.47
C ASP A 4 -58.17 -22.99 -3.13
N LYS A 5 -57.67 -22.02 -2.35
CA LYS A 5 -56.98 -20.85 -2.91
C LYS A 5 -55.66 -21.35 -3.46
N ASN A 6 -55.55 -21.50 -4.78
CA ASN A 6 -54.30 -21.86 -5.44
C ASN A 6 -53.35 -20.65 -5.38
N SER A 7 -52.74 -20.43 -4.22
CA SER A 7 -51.67 -19.45 -4.06
C SER A 7 -50.44 -19.97 -4.79
N ASN A 8 -49.94 -19.18 -5.73
CA ASN A 8 -48.64 -19.36 -6.36
C ASN A 8 -47.54 -19.41 -5.29
N TYR A 9 -47.27 -20.58 -4.73
CA TYR A 9 -46.07 -20.83 -3.95
C TYR A 9 -44.94 -21.12 -4.92
N TYR A 10 -44.16 -20.09 -5.20
CA TYR A 10 -42.80 -20.27 -5.71
C TYR A 10 -42.05 -21.07 -4.64
N LYS A 11 -41.89 -22.38 -4.85
CA LYS A 11 -40.98 -23.20 -4.05
C LYS A 11 -39.57 -22.75 -4.42
N GLN A 12 -39.06 -21.79 -3.66
CA GLN A 12 -37.66 -21.45 -3.67
C GLN A 12 -36.94 -22.65 -3.05
N GLU A 13 -36.48 -23.59 -3.89
CA GLU A 13 -35.52 -24.59 -3.45
C GLU A 13 -34.29 -23.82 -2.98
N MET A 14 -34.15 -23.68 -1.67
CA MET A 14 -32.95 -23.15 -1.05
C MET A 14 -31.82 -24.09 -1.42
N ASN A 15 -31.01 -23.66 -2.39
CA ASN A 15 -29.84 -24.38 -2.85
C ASN A 15 -28.79 -24.34 -1.72
N LEU A 16 -28.91 -25.28 -0.78
CA LEU A 16 -28.04 -25.42 0.40
C LEU A 16 -26.55 -25.53 0.01
N ASN A 17 -26.25 -25.96 -1.21
CA ASN A 17 -24.89 -26.01 -1.74
C ASN A 17 -24.30 -24.61 -1.94
N MET A 18 -25.10 -23.61 -2.32
CA MET A 18 -24.63 -22.23 -2.48
C MET A 18 -24.26 -21.61 -1.13
N TYR A 19 -24.93 -22.00 -0.05
CA TYR A 19 -24.59 -21.54 1.31
C TYR A 19 -23.35 -22.24 1.88
N MET A 20 -23.10 -23.50 1.51
CA MET A 20 -21.92 -24.23 1.98
C MET A 20 -20.62 -23.83 1.27
N ASP A 21 -20.68 -23.46 -0.01
CA ASP A 21 -19.50 -22.95 -0.74
C ASP A 21 -19.02 -21.60 -0.18
N THR A 22 -19.92 -20.78 0.35
CA THR A 22 -19.55 -19.48 0.97
C THR A 22 -18.93 -19.58 2.37
N ILE A 23 -18.96 -20.75 3.00
CA ILE A 23 -18.42 -20.95 4.36
C ILE A 23 -16.93 -21.33 4.32
N HIS A 24 -16.42 -21.77 3.15
CA HIS A 24 -15.05 -22.27 3.01
C HIS A 24 -14.09 -21.37 2.21
N ASP A 25 -14.59 -20.31 1.58
CA ASP A 25 -13.72 -19.19 1.24
C ASP A 25 -13.40 -18.46 2.54
N GLN A 26 -12.25 -18.76 3.16
CA GLN A 26 -11.66 -17.85 4.14
C GLN A 26 -11.79 -16.45 3.55
N ASP A 27 -12.58 -15.59 4.19
CA ASP A 27 -12.93 -14.28 3.67
C ASP A 27 -11.63 -13.50 3.49
N ASN A 28 -11.10 -13.55 2.27
CA ASN A 28 -9.84 -12.93 1.92
C ASN A 28 -9.92 -11.43 2.18
N THR A 29 -11.14 -10.87 2.15
CA THR A 29 -11.45 -9.50 2.52
C THR A 29 -11.18 -9.27 4.00
N GLU A 30 -11.68 -10.13 4.88
CA GLU A 30 -11.44 -10.06 6.32
C GLU A 30 -9.95 -10.24 6.67
N LEU A 31 -9.24 -11.13 5.96
CA LEU A 31 -7.79 -11.30 6.05
C LEU A 31 -6.98 -10.09 5.56
N ILE A 32 -7.45 -9.39 4.53
CA ILE A 32 -6.81 -8.16 4.01
C ILE A 32 -7.10 -6.97 4.94
N LEU A 33 -8.32 -6.86 5.46
CA LEU A 33 -8.75 -5.78 6.33
C LEU A 33 -8.11 -5.88 7.73
N ASN A 34 -7.87 -7.09 8.23
CA ASN A 34 -7.22 -7.33 9.52
C ASN A 34 -5.68 -7.35 9.45
N ARG A 35 -5.09 -7.24 8.25
CA ARG A 35 -3.63 -7.18 8.08
C ARG A 35 -3.13 -5.75 8.24
N GLU A 36 -2.21 -5.55 9.16
CA GLU A 36 -1.51 -4.28 9.38
C GLU A 36 -0.73 -3.81 8.14
N LYS A 37 -0.35 -4.74 7.25
CA LYS A 37 0.29 -4.49 5.95
C LYS A 37 -0.29 -5.39 4.86
N THR A 38 -0.74 -4.81 3.74
CA THR A 38 -1.20 -5.57 2.57
C THR A 38 -0.04 -5.85 1.60
N ARG A 39 -0.18 -6.82 0.69
CA ARG A 39 0.83 -7.11 -0.37
C ARG A 39 1.22 -5.86 -1.18
N TYR A 40 0.29 -4.92 -1.29
CA TYR A 40 0.47 -3.65 -1.99
C TYR A 40 1.21 -2.60 -1.15
N THR A 41 1.24 -2.72 0.19
CA THR A 41 2.01 -1.81 1.06
C THR A 41 3.51 -2.03 0.92
N GLU A 42 4.02 -3.26 0.82
CA GLU A 42 5.46 -3.47 0.72
C GLU A 42 6.03 -2.95 -0.61
N GLY A 43 5.33 -3.22 -1.72
CA GLY A 43 5.70 -2.70 -3.04
C GLY A 43 5.63 -1.17 -3.08
N ALA A 44 4.57 -0.58 -2.53
CA ALA A 44 4.43 0.86 -2.43
C ALA A 44 5.50 1.49 -1.53
N SER A 45 5.82 0.89 -0.37
CA SER A 45 6.89 1.35 0.52
C SER A 45 8.24 1.36 -0.17
N LYS A 46 8.60 0.31 -0.93
CA LYS A 46 9.85 0.28 -1.70
C LYS A 46 9.92 1.39 -2.75
N ILE A 47 8.80 1.67 -3.43
CA ILE A 47 8.74 2.77 -4.40
C ILE A 47 8.87 4.12 -3.70
N ILE A 48 8.20 4.32 -2.57
CA ILE A 48 8.28 5.55 -1.77
C ILE A 48 9.72 5.78 -1.30
N GLU A 49 10.37 4.76 -0.72
CA GLU A 49 11.76 4.83 -0.28
C GLU A 49 12.71 5.17 -1.43
N LYS A 50 12.50 4.55 -2.60
CA LYS A 50 13.29 4.83 -3.80
C LYS A 50 13.14 6.29 -4.23
N VAL A 51 11.91 6.78 -4.34
CA VAL A 51 11.66 8.18 -4.76
C VAL A 51 12.20 9.18 -3.75
N GLN A 52 12.08 8.89 -2.45
CA GLN A 52 12.68 9.72 -1.39
C GLN A 52 14.20 9.78 -1.51
N MET A 53 14.85 8.64 -1.77
CA MET A 53 16.29 8.58 -1.98
C MET A 53 16.73 9.37 -3.22
N GLU A 54 16.06 9.17 -4.35
CA GLU A 54 16.36 9.91 -5.60
C GLU A 54 16.21 11.43 -5.40
N PHE A 55 15.18 11.86 -4.68
CA PHE A 55 14.97 13.27 -4.35
C PHE A 55 16.11 13.82 -3.50
N LEU A 56 16.52 13.10 -2.44
CA LEU A 56 17.62 13.51 -1.57
C LEU A 56 18.95 13.59 -2.33
N GLU A 57 19.24 12.62 -3.19
CA GLU A 57 20.46 12.61 -4.02
C GLU A 57 20.49 13.77 -5.00
N LYS A 58 19.35 14.09 -5.64
CA LYS A 58 19.25 15.25 -6.52
C LYS A 58 19.50 16.55 -5.76
N ARG A 59 18.86 16.73 -4.60
CA ARG A 59 19.09 17.91 -3.74
C ARG A 59 20.53 18.00 -3.27
N ARG A 60 21.15 16.87 -2.93
CA ARG A 60 22.57 16.81 -2.55
C ARG A 60 23.46 17.38 -3.64
N ALA A 61 23.25 16.98 -4.90
CA ALA A 61 24.03 17.47 -6.03
C ALA A 61 23.87 18.99 -6.21
N GLU A 62 22.63 19.49 -6.18
CA GLU A 62 22.33 20.92 -6.28
C GLU A 62 23.01 21.74 -5.16
N GLU A 63 22.97 21.23 -3.92
CA GLU A 63 23.61 21.88 -2.77
C GLU A 63 25.15 21.82 -2.83
N ILE A 64 25.72 20.75 -3.39
CA ILE A 64 27.16 20.66 -3.64
C ILE A 64 27.59 21.71 -4.67
N ASP A 65 26.85 21.85 -5.77
CA ASP A 65 27.12 22.86 -6.79
C ASP A 65 27.03 24.28 -6.20
N LEU A 66 26.04 24.53 -5.35
CA LEU A 66 25.92 25.79 -4.61
C LEU A 66 27.10 26.03 -3.67
N ALA A 67 27.52 25.00 -2.91
CA ALA A 67 28.67 25.09 -2.01
C ALA A 67 29.97 25.38 -2.79
N LEU A 68 30.15 24.77 -3.95
CA LEU A 68 31.28 25.05 -4.85
C LEU A 68 31.23 26.49 -5.37
N ALA A 69 30.07 26.96 -5.83
CA ALA A 69 29.88 28.32 -6.31
C ALA A 69 30.20 29.37 -5.23
N ASN A 70 29.79 29.08 -3.99
CA ASN A 70 30.01 29.96 -2.84
C ASN A 70 31.37 29.76 -2.14
N ARG A 71 32.20 28.80 -2.61
CA ARG A 71 33.45 28.39 -1.96
C ARG A 71 33.28 27.98 -0.49
N ASP A 72 32.12 27.42 -0.15
CA ASP A 72 31.80 26.93 1.19
C ASP A 72 32.35 25.51 1.38
N LYS A 73 33.60 25.46 1.86
CA LYS A 73 34.31 24.20 2.12
C LYS A 73 33.61 23.35 3.18
N GLU A 74 33.02 23.95 4.21
CA GLU A 74 32.40 23.19 5.30
C GLU A 74 31.14 22.47 4.81
N ARG A 75 30.28 23.20 4.09
CA ARG A 75 29.06 22.66 3.48
C ARG A 75 29.39 21.57 2.46
N PHE A 76 30.40 21.80 1.61
CA PHE A 76 30.86 20.80 0.65
C PHE A 76 31.30 19.51 1.35
N MET A 77 32.18 19.60 2.36
CA MET A 77 32.68 18.41 3.07
C MET A 77 31.56 17.63 3.76
N LYS A 78 30.61 18.32 4.41
CA LYS A 78 29.42 17.71 5.03
C LYS A 78 28.60 16.95 4.00
N LEU A 79 28.30 17.57 2.86
CA LEU A 79 27.53 16.96 1.79
C LEU A 79 28.28 15.83 1.07
N THR A 80 29.61 15.80 1.06
CA THR A 80 30.38 14.67 0.47
C THR A 80 30.65 13.51 1.44
N SER A 81 30.34 13.67 2.73
CA SER A 81 30.57 12.63 3.75
C SER A 81 29.64 11.42 3.60
N GLU A 82 29.95 10.33 4.32
CA GLU A 82 29.08 9.13 4.37
C GLU A 82 27.71 9.45 4.98
N ASN A 83 27.66 10.36 5.96
CA ASN A 83 26.44 10.78 6.66
C ASN A 83 25.82 12.06 6.06
N TRP A 84 25.99 12.28 4.76
CA TRP A 84 25.50 13.48 4.08
C TRP A 84 23.99 13.73 4.24
N LYS A 85 23.21 12.68 4.52
CA LYS A 85 21.77 12.79 4.78
C LYS A 85 21.44 13.63 6.00
N ASP A 86 22.31 13.68 7.01
CA ASP A 86 22.11 14.49 8.22
C ASP A 86 22.34 15.98 7.96
N ALA A 87 22.95 16.32 6.82
CA ALA A 87 23.26 17.69 6.42
C ALA A 87 22.19 18.32 5.49
N LEU A 88 21.17 17.54 5.08
CA LEU A 88 20.09 17.92 4.17
C LEU A 88 18.75 18.15 4.88
#